data_AF-A0A0F4KQA0-F1
#
_entry.id   AF-A0A0F4KQA0-F1
#
_cell.length_a   1.000
_cell.length_b   1.000
_cell.length_c   1.000
_cell.angle_alpha   90.00
_cell.angle_beta   90.00
_cell.angle_gamma   90.00
#
_symmetry.space_group_name_H-M   'P 1'
#
loop_
_entity.id
_entity.type
_entity.pdbx_description
1 polymer ?
#
loop_
_entity_poly.entity_id
_entity_poly.type
_entity_poly.pdbx_seq_one_letter_code
_entity_poly.pdbx_strand_id
1 'polypeptide(L)'
;MKYCPNCGFKLAADYKVCPNCGYQLNTSLADKRSAQSGDKQEQHLSRVQSHQDTRLKQHNSIIQYLMWLKSNPISFLLVVLLVILTYIYVGKIISFIVALVMLIWGYVFTNRQATPLDKKIKAMFRHVEYEEQTKVQRVIKAQPQIKRQQPRPVVIERPVQKYQPAKTTGQRSWIVMILAIITWSTSFWPGFFANNLLGTAIGWNSPTVPSLAQMIRQGIMYLNFTFHLQINPSLGLWLLALGPIIILLGSLMPSHFGRKLAFRGAVISAVIYFGGLAVLKIALDWGSHYAQLPPLALGSSGYAALFCIILLLVFTIVARLRH
;
A
#
# COMPACT_ATOMS: atom_id res chain seq x y z
N MET A 1 16.62 47.20 -36.70
CA MET A 1 15.90 45.90 -36.78
C MET A 1 16.19 45.13 -35.50
N LYS A 2 15.19 44.57 -34.81
CA LYS A 2 15.38 43.87 -33.53
C LYS A 2 15.25 42.36 -33.77
N TYR A 3 16.02 41.55 -33.04
CA TYR A 3 15.92 40.08 -33.07
C TYR A 3 15.46 39.58 -31.70
N CYS A 4 14.71 38.48 -31.69
CA CYS A 4 14.25 37.87 -30.45
C CYS A 4 15.46 37.25 -29.73
N PRO A 5 15.74 37.60 -28.46
CA PRO A 5 16.87 37.02 -27.72
C PRO A 5 16.69 35.52 -27.45
N ASN A 6 15.46 35.01 -27.49
CA ASN A 6 15.17 33.61 -27.19
C ASN A 6 15.26 32.69 -28.43
N CYS A 7 14.89 33.17 -29.62
CA CYS A 7 14.80 32.32 -30.81
C CYS A 7 15.47 32.88 -32.08
N GLY A 8 16.07 34.07 -32.01
CA GLY A 8 16.73 34.70 -33.16
C GLY A 8 15.79 35.21 -34.25
N PHE A 9 14.47 35.13 -34.06
CA PHE A 9 13.49 35.59 -35.05
C PHE A 9 13.53 37.11 -35.23
N LYS A 10 13.46 37.57 -36.47
CA LYS A 10 13.48 39.00 -36.83
C LYS A 10 12.14 39.65 -36.49
N LEU A 11 12.18 40.69 -35.64
CA LEU A 11 11.00 41.40 -35.16
C LEU A 11 10.92 42.80 -35.78
N ALA A 12 9.70 43.21 -36.13
CA ALA A 12 9.39 44.61 -36.38
C ALA A 12 9.41 45.42 -35.06
N ALA A 13 9.50 46.75 -35.15
CA ALA A 13 9.80 47.61 -34.00
C ALA A 13 8.76 47.56 -32.85
N ASP A 14 7.53 47.10 -33.14
CA ASP A 14 6.36 47.34 -32.30
C ASP A 14 5.83 46.07 -31.60
N TYR A 15 6.49 44.93 -31.79
CA TYR A 15 6.08 43.68 -31.15
C TYR A 15 6.45 43.66 -29.67
N LYS A 16 5.45 43.63 -28.80
CA LYS A 16 5.60 43.42 -27.34
C LYS A 16 5.82 41.94 -26.99
N VAL A 17 5.44 41.02 -27.86
CA VAL A 17 5.59 39.57 -27.68
C VAL A 17 6.06 38.96 -28.98
N CYS A 18 7.04 38.06 -28.93
CA CYS A 18 7.54 37.38 -30.12
C CYS A 18 6.49 36.38 -30.66
N PRO A 19 6.07 36.48 -31.93
CA PRO A 19 5.08 35.58 -32.50
C PRO A 19 5.57 34.14 -32.68
N ASN A 20 6.89 33.92 -32.70
CA ASN A 20 7.47 32.60 -32.93
C ASN A 20 7.62 31.77 -31.63
N CYS A 21 7.89 32.41 -30.49
CA CYS A 21 8.18 31.69 -29.24
C CYS A 21 7.42 32.20 -28.00
N GLY A 22 6.62 33.26 -28.13
CA GLY A 22 5.85 33.83 -27.01
C GLY A 22 6.67 34.67 -26.01
N TYR A 23 7.95 34.96 -26.28
CA TYR A 23 8.80 35.73 -25.39
C TYR A 23 8.39 37.22 -25.34
N GLN A 24 8.22 37.77 -24.13
CA GLN A 24 7.81 39.17 -23.92
C GLN A 24 9.01 40.12 -24.06
N LEU A 25 8.90 41.06 -25.00
CA LEU A 25 9.93 42.05 -25.33
C LEU A 25 9.60 43.32 -24.54
N ASN A 26 10.22 43.49 -23.38
CA ASN A 26 9.99 44.67 -22.54
C ASN A 26 10.56 45.92 -23.21
N THR A 27 9.71 46.70 -23.87
CA THR A 27 10.03 48.05 -24.36
C THR A 27 10.13 49.02 -23.20
N SER A 28 11.33 49.22 -22.67
CA SER A 28 11.69 50.41 -21.90
C SER A 28 13.18 50.70 -22.10
N LEU A 29 13.46 51.45 -23.17
CA LEU A 29 14.77 52.04 -23.47
C LEU A 29 14.54 53.48 -23.95
N ALA A 30 13.75 54.24 -23.18
CA ALA A 30 13.63 55.68 -23.32
C ALA A 30 13.31 56.28 -21.95
N ASP A 31 14.14 56.03 -20.95
CA ASP A 31 14.53 57.07 -20.01
C ASP A 31 15.62 56.60 -19.03
N LYS A 32 16.52 57.54 -18.72
CA LYS A 32 17.61 57.50 -17.71
C LYS A 32 18.93 56.84 -18.12
N ARG A 33 19.73 57.60 -18.88
CA ARG A 33 21.17 57.71 -18.62
C ARG A 33 21.38 58.70 -17.47
N SER A 34 21.86 58.23 -16.32
CA SER A 34 22.86 58.90 -15.45
C SER A 34 23.18 58.04 -14.22
N ALA A 35 24.49 57.81 -14.02
CA ALA A 35 25.17 57.43 -12.77
C ALA A 35 25.06 55.98 -12.22
N GLN A 36 25.92 55.12 -12.79
CA GLN A 36 27.08 54.51 -12.12
C GLN A 36 26.92 53.74 -10.79
N SER A 37 27.20 52.43 -10.89
CA SER A 37 27.73 51.45 -9.89
C SER A 37 26.82 50.21 -9.87
N GLY A 38 27.20 49.08 -10.46
CA GLY A 38 28.33 48.27 -10.00
C GLY A 38 27.81 47.27 -8.97
N ASP A 39 27.36 46.12 -9.46
CA ASP A 39 27.42 44.83 -8.76
C ASP A 39 26.75 44.73 -7.36
N LYS A 40 25.41 44.65 -7.30
CA LYS A 40 24.68 44.24 -6.06
C LYS A 40 23.17 43.94 -6.20
N GLN A 41 22.68 43.47 -7.34
CA GLN A 41 21.22 43.33 -7.56
C GLN A 41 20.72 41.94 -7.99
N GLU A 42 21.55 40.90 -7.94
CA GLU A 42 21.10 39.49 -7.96
C GLU A 42 20.94 38.89 -6.55
N GLN A 43 21.46 39.54 -5.51
CA GLN A 43 21.35 39.05 -4.12
C GLN A 43 20.09 39.50 -3.38
N HIS A 44 19.33 40.50 -3.88
CA HIS A 44 18.16 41.02 -3.15
C HIS A 44 16.84 40.38 -3.57
N LEU A 45 16.67 39.94 -4.82
CA LEU A 45 15.45 39.21 -5.23
C LEU A 45 15.44 37.75 -4.70
N SER A 46 16.61 37.12 -4.64
CA SER A 46 16.80 35.78 -4.05
C SER A 46 16.60 35.75 -2.52
N ARG A 47 16.67 36.91 -1.85
CA ARG A 47 16.49 37.04 -0.39
C ARG A 47 15.04 37.28 0.02
N VAL A 48 14.21 37.86 -0.86
CA VAL A 48 12.78 38.07 -0.58
C VAL A 48 11.96 36.83 -0.92
N GLN A 49 12.31 36.08 -1.98
CA GLN A 49 11.65 34.81 -2.31
C GLN A 49 11.98 33.66 -1.34
N SER A 50 13.14 33.65 -0.69
CA SER A 50 13.47 32.66 0.34
C SER A 50 12.70 32.84 1.66
N HIS A 51 12.16 34.04 1.91
CA HIS A 51 11.29 34.32 3.06
C HIS A 51 9.80 34.07 2.80
N GLN A 52 9.37 34.01 1.53
CA GLN A 52 7.97 33.73 1.20
C GLN A 52 7.65 32.21 1.22
N ASP A 53 8.61 31.37 0.79
CA ASP A 53 8.50 29.90 0.88
C ASP A 53 8.63 29.36 2.31
N THR A 54 9.19 30.14 3.24
CA THR A 54 9.26 29.74 4.66
C THR A 54 7.97 30.03 5.44
N ARG A 55 7.13 30.99 5.02
CA ARG A 55 5.85 31.28 5.71
C ARG A 55 4.71 30.32 5.36
N LEU A 56 4.74 29.64 4.21
CA LEU A 56 3.78 28.58 3.89
C LEU A 56 4.14 27.22 4.52
N LYS A 57 5.35 27.07 5.05
CA LYS A 57 5.79 25.87 5.82
C LYS A 57 5.28 25.83 7.27
N GLN A 58 4.58 26.87 7.71
CA GLN A 58 3.90 26.89 9.00
C GLN A 58 2.47 26.34 8.90
N HIS A 59 2.19 25.47 7.93
CA HIS A 59 0.90 24.79 7.81
C HIS A 59 1.02 23.34 8.28
N ASN A 60 0.79 23.19 9.59
CA ASN A 60 0.50 21.97 10.36
C ASN A 60 1.58 20.87 10.37
N SER A 61 2.30 20.77 11.49
CA SER A 61 3.20 19.65 11.83
C SER A 61 2.55 18.26 11.62
N ILE A 62 1.23 18.17 11.77
CA ILE A 62 0.43 16.97 11.52
C ILE A 62 0.47 16.56 10.04
N ILE A 63 0.40 17.51 9.10
CA ILE A 63 0.41 17.22 7.67
C ILE A 63 1.80 16.70 7.24
N GLN A 64 2.86 17.23 7.84
CA GLN A 64 4.22 16.72 7.67
C GLN A 64 4.38 15.29 8.18
N TYR A 65 3.81 14.99 9.35
CA TYR A 65 3.79 13.62 9.89
C TYR A 65 3.04 12.65 8.97
N LEU A 66 1.86 13.04 8.47
CA LEU A 66 1.08 12.21 7.55
C LEU A 66 1.79 11.98 6.21
N MET A 67 2.46 12.99 5.67
CA MET A 67 3.30 12.83 4.46
C MET A 67 4.49 11.91 4.71
N TRP A 68 5.17 12.04 5.86
CA TRP A 68 6.26 11.15 6.24
C TRP A 68 5.79 9.70 6.40
N LEU A 69 4.64 9.50 7.07
CA LEU A 69 4.05 8.18 7.30
C LEU A 69 3.71 7.48 5.98
N LYS A 70 3.17 8.22 5.01
CA LYS A 70 2.91 7.74 3.64
C LYS A 70 4.18 7.27 2.93
N SER A 71 5.32 7.91 3.20
CA SER A 71 6.61 7.57 2.55
C SER A 71 7.33 6.37 3.18
N ASN A 72 7.01 5.98 4.41
CA ASN A 72 7.70 4.90 5.12
C ASN A 72 6.71 3.80 5.55
N PRO A 73 6.16 3.04 4.58
CA PRO A 73 5.11 2.06 4.85
C PRO A 73 5.58 0.90 5.76
N ILE A 74 6.88 0.57 5.71
CA ILE A 74 7.48 -0.50 6.52
C ILE A 74 7.40 -0.15 8.01
N SER A 75 7.76 1.08 8.37
CA SER A 75 7.72 1.56 9.75
C SER A 75 6.30 1.57 10.30
N PHE A 76 5.33 2.00 9.49
CA PHE A 76 3.92 1.95 9.84
C PHE A 76 3.43 0.52 10.07
N LEU A 77 3.76 -0.41 9.15
CA LEU A 77 3.37 -1.80 9.23
C LEU A 77 3.96 -2.47 10.48
N LEU A 78 5.21 -2.17 10.83
CA LEU A 78 5.86 -2.69 12.03
C LEU A 78 5.19 -2.20 13.32
N VAL A 79 4.82 -0.91 13.38
CA VAL A 79 4.08 -0.36 14.54
C VAL A 79 2.71 -0.99 14.66
N VAL A 80 1.96 -1.11 13.55
CA VAL A 80 0.64 -1.77 13.53
C VAL A 80 0.74 -3.22 13.97
N LEU A 81 1.74 -3.96 13.49
CA LEU A 81 1.99 -5.35 13.88
C LEU A 81 2.26 -5.46 15.38
N LEU A 82 3.06 -4.56 15.96
CA LEU A 82 3.40 -4.56 17.38
C LEU A 82 2.18 -4.24 18.26
N VAL A 83 1.32 -3.33 17.81
CA VAL A 83 0.03 -3.04 18.48
C VAL A 83 -0.89 -4.27 18.43
N ILE A 84 -0.97 -4.96 17.29
CA ILE A 84 -1.76 -6.19 17.15
C ILE A 84 -1.23 -7.32 18.05
N LEU A 85 0.09 -7.51 18.09
CA LEU A 85 0.70 -8.52 18.96
C LEU A 85 0.45 -8.21 20.44
N THR A 86 0.66 -6.97 20.88
CA THR A 86 0.37 -6.58 22.28
C THR A 86 -1.11 -6.69 22.61
N TYR A 87 -1.99 -6.43 21.64
CA TYR A 87 -3.42 -6.64 21.77
C TYR A 87 -3.75 -8.10 22.07
N ILE A 88 -3.18 -9.02 21.29
CA ILE A 88 -3.46 -10.46 21.39
C ILE A 88 -2.95 -11.03 22.73
N TYR A 89 -1.75 -10.64 23.16
CA TYR A 89 -1.06 -11.29 24.27
C TYR A 89 -1.27 -10.62 25.63
N VAL A 90 -1.50 -9.31 25.69
CA VAL A 90 -1.42 -8.54 26.95
C VAL A 90 -2.77 -7.92 27.35
N GLY A 91 -3.73 -7.85 26.41
CA GLY A 91 -5.09 -7.35 26.65
C GLY A 91 -5.35 -5.96 26.06
N LYS A 92 -6.64 -5.62 25.95
CA LYS A 92 -7.13 -4.48 25.15
C LYS A 92 -6.65 -3.12 25.64
N ILE A 93 -6.63 -2.92 26.95
CA ILE A 93 -6.27 -1.62 27.57
C ILE A 93 -4.77 -1.35 27.40
N ILE A 94 -3.92 -2.35 27.64
CA ILE A 94 -2.46 -2.19 27.54
C ILE A 94 -2.04 -1.95 26.08
N SER A 95 -2.68 -2.63 25.12
CA SER A 95 -2.45 -2.36 23.69
C SER A 95 -2.79 -0.93 23.29
N PHE A 96 -3.88 -0.36 23.82
CA PHE A 96 -4.24 1.03 23.53
C PHE A 96 -3.21 2.02 24.08
N ILE A 97 -2.71 1.78 25.30
CA ILE A 97 -1.64 2.60 25.91
C ILE A 97 -0.36 2.51 25.08
N VAL A 98 0.05 1.30 24.67
CA VAL A 98 1.24 1.09 23.82
C VAL A 98 1.09 1.79 22.47
N ALA A 99 -0.10 1.74 21.86
CA ALA A 99 -0.37 2.43 20.60
C ALA A 99 -0.24 3.96 20.73
N LEU A 100 -0.77 4.55 21.80
CA LEU A 100 -0.65 5.98 22.07
C LEU A 100 0.80 6.39 22.32
N VAL A 101 1.55 5.61 23.12
CA VAL A 101 2.98 5.88 23.38
C VAL A 101 3.78 5.80 22.08
N MET A 102 3.51 4.82 21.21
CA MET A 102 4.17 4.69 19.90
C MET A 102 3.83 5.84 18.95
N LEU A 103 2.59 6.34 18.95
CA LEU A 103 2.19 7.52 18.16
C LEU A 103 2.92 8.78 18.65
N ILE A 104 2.97 9.00 19.97
CA ILE A 104 3.69 10.14 20.56
C ILE A 104 5.19 10.04 20.26
N TRP A 105 5.77 8.85 20.41
CA TRP A 105 7.18 8.62 20.11
C TRP A 105 7.49 8.84 18.62
N GLY A 106 6.64 8.33 17.72
CA GLY A 106 6.76 8.58 16.28
C GLY A 106 6.65 10.06 15.93
N TYR A 107 5.74 10.80 16.56
CA TYR A 107 5.63 12.24 16.41
C TYR A 107 6.92 12.96 16.83
N VAL A 108 7.45 12.66 18.03
CA VAL A 108 8.71 13.24 18.52
C VAL A 108 9.90 12.86 17.62
N PHE A 109 9.94 11.62 17.14
CA PHE A 109 11.01 11.13 16.28
C PHE A 109 11.06 11.86 14.94
N THR A 110 9.90 12.05 14.28
CA THR A 110 9.81 12.81 13.02
C THR A 110 10.20 14.27 13.19
N ASN A 111 9.87 14.88 14.34
CA ASN A 111 10.26 16.27 14.61
C ASN A 111 11.78 16.42 14.86
N ARG A 112 12.47 15.35 15.29
CA ARG A 112 13.92 15.35 15.53
C ARG A 112 14.76 14.95 14.31
N GLN A 113 14.22 14.16 13.39
CA GLN A 113 14.96 13.74 12.19
C GLN A 113 14.49 14.47 10.93
N ALA A 114 15.26 15.46 10.50
CA ALA A 114 14.95 16.30 9.33
C ALA A 114 15.10 15.59 7.96
N THR A 115 15.48 14.31 7.91
CA THR A 115 15.60 13.58 6.63
C THR A 115 14.96 12.19 6.72
N PRO A 116 14.05 11.83 5.80
CA PRO A 116 13.49 10.48 5.76
C PRO A 116 14.61 9.47 5.53
N LEU A 117 14.61 8.39 6.32
CA LEU A 117 15.59 7.31 6.31
C LEU A 117 15.85 6.79 4.88
N ASP A 118 14.80 6.79 4.07
CA ASP A 118 14.79 6.39 2.67
C ASP A 118 15.72 7.24 1.78
N LYS A 119 15.86 8.54 2.05
CA LYS A 119 16.83 9.39 1.33
C LYS A 119 18.27 9.05 1.69
N LYS A 120 18.52 8.66 2.93
CA LYS A 120 19.87 8.29 3.41
C LYS A 120 20.28 6.93 2.86
N ILE A 121 19.35 5.98 2.85
CA ILE A 121 19.51 4.67 2.22
C ILE A 121 19.73 4.83 0.71
N LYS A 122 18.90 5.63 0.03
CA LYS A 122 19.04 5.90 -1.41
C LYS A 122 20.32 6.68 -1.75
N ALA A 123 20.84 7.50 -0.84
CA ALA A 123 22.14 8.13 -1.00
C ALA A 123 23.29 7.12 -0.89
N MET A 124 23.23 6.17 0.04
CA MET A 124 24.23 5.10 0.16
C MET A 124 24.24 4.19 -1.07
N PHE A 125 23.07 3.77 -1.57
CA PHE A 125 22.99 2.86 -2.72
C PHE A 125 23.31 3.52 -4.07
N ARG A 126 23.26 4.87 -4.16
CA ARG A 126 23.62 5.58 -5.39
C ARG A 126 25.06 5.35 -5.84
N HIS A 127 25.98 5.12 -4.90
CA HIS A 127 27.38 4.81 -5.23
C HIS A 127 27.54 3.43 -5.87
N VAL A 128 26.76 2.44 -5.41
CA VAL A 128 26.78 1.07 -5.95
C VAL A 128 26.17 1.05 -7.36
N GLU A 129 25.08 1.79 -7.57
CA GLU A 129 24.41 1.86 -8.87
C GLU A 129 25.27 2.57 -9.94
N TYR A 130 26.09 3.55 -9.54
CA TYR A 130 27.07 4.20 -10.43
C TYR A 130 28.24 3.27 -10.80
N GLU A 131 28.70 2.42 -9.88
CA GLU A 131 29.75 1.44 -10.17
C GLU A 131 29.30 0.37 -11.17
N GLU A 132 28.07 -0.13 -11.05
CA GLU A 132 27.55 -1.10 -12.02
C GLU A 132 27.41 -0.49 -13.41
N GLN A 133 26.88 0.73 -13.52
CA GLN A 133 26.75 1.41 -14.80
C GLN A 133 28.11 1.65 -15.48
N THR A 134 29.13 2.04 -14.72
CA THR A 134 30.48 2.25 -15.29
C THR A 134 31.18 0.97 -15.70
N LYS A 135 30.90 -0.17 -15.05
CA LYS A 135 31.40 -1.49 -15.48
C LYS A 135 30.74 -1.94 -16.78
N VAL A 136 29.41 -1.85 -16.88
CA VAL A 136 28.68 -2.20 -18.12
C VAL A 136 29.13 -1.32 -19.29
N GLN A 137 29.33 -0.03 -19.06
CA GLN A 137 29.73 0.90 -20.11
C GLN A 137 31.19 0.71 -20.55
N ARG A 138 32.07 0.23 -19.66
CA ARG A 138 33.43 -0.19 -20.01
C ARG A 138 33.43 -1.47 -20.85
N VAL A 139 32.58 -2.45 -20.54
CA VAL A 139 32.46 -3.68 -21.35
C VAL A 139 31.91 -3.38 -22.75
N ILE A 140 30.93 -2.48 -22.86
CA ILE A 140 30.39 -2.06 -24.17
C ILE A 140 31.43 -1.31 -25.01
N LYS A 141 32.24 -0.44 -24.39
CA LYS A 141 33.31 0.31 -25.10
C LYS A 141 34.55 -0.53 -25.39
N ALA A 142 34.84 -1.55 -24.58
CA ALA A 142 35.98 -2.45 -24.76
C ALA A 142 35.69 -3.60 -25.72
N GLN A 143 34.46 -3.71 -26.27
CA GLN A 143 34.17 -4.67 -27.32
C GLN A 143 34.91 -4.20 -28.60
N PRO A 144 35.97 -4.89 -29.03
CA PRO A 144 36.75 -4.47 -30.18
C PRO A 144 35.85 -4.50 -31.41
N GLN A 145 35.87 -3.42 -32.20
CA GLN A 145 35.23 -3.36 -33.49
C GLN A 145 35.87 -4.42 -34.40
N ILE A 146 35.31 -5.62 -34.40
CA ILE A 146 35.60 -6.63 -35.41
C ILE A 146 35.03 -6.05 -36.71
N LYS A 147 35.93 -5.38 -37.45
CA LYS A 147 35.77 -4.95 -38.84
C LYS A 147 35.58 -6.20 -39.70
N ARG A 148 34.38 -6.79 -39.66
CA ARG A 148 33.89 -7.63 -40.76
C ARG A 148 33.10 -6.70 -41.68
N GLN A 149 33.60 -6.57 -42.91
CA GLN A 149 32.85 -6.03 -44.04
C GLN A 149 31.52 -6.79 -44.12
N GLN A 150 30.47 -6.21 -43.55
CA GLN A 150 29.10 -6.61 -43.78
C GLN A 150 28.47 -5.60 -44.76
N PRO A 151 27.72 -6.07 -45.75
CA PRO A 151 26.96 -5.21 -46.63
C PRO A 151 25.96 -4.39 -45.80
N ARG A 152 25.83 -3.10 -46.14
CA ARG A 152 24.98 -2.06 -45.52
C ARG A 152 24.02 -2.56 -44.44
N PRO A 153 24.22 -2.20 -43.16
CA PRO A 153 23.21 -2.45 -42.15
C PRO A 153 22.04 -1.51 -42.42
N VAL A 154 20.87 -2.10 -42.66
CA VAL A 154 19.59 -1.39 -42.54
C VAL A 154 19.56 -0.85 -41.10
N VAL A 155 19.57 0.48 -40.98
CA VAL A 155 19.36 1.17 -39.71
C VAL A 155 17.93 0.89 -39.29
N ILE A 156 17.72 -0.22 -38.59
CA ILE A 156 16.47 -0.48 -37.88
C ILE A 156 16.52 0.44 -36.67
N GLU A 157 15.97 1.66 -36.82
CA GLU A 157 15.61 2.52 -35.71
C GLU A 157 14.69 1.71 -34.79
N ARG A 158 15.29 1.05 -33.78
CA ARG A 158 14.49 0.48 -32.70
C ARG A 158 13.85 1.67 -32.01
N PRO A 159 12.52 1.78 -32.00
CA PRO A 159 11.86 2.88 -31.32
C PRO A 159 12.35 2.85 -29.87
N VAL A 160 12.96 3.95 -29.44
CA VAL A 160 13.37 4.16 -28.06
C VAL A 160 12.08 4.09 -27.25
N GLN A 161 11.83 2.92 -26.70
CA GLN A 161 10.61 2.61 -25.97
C GLN A 161 10.68 3.45 -24.70
N LYS A 162 10.05 4.64 -24.76
CA LYS A 162 9.96 5.57 -23.62
C LYS A 162 9.50 4.75 -22.43
N TYR A 163 10.36 4.66 -21.43
CA TYR A 163 10.07 4.03 -20.15
C TYR A 163 8.94 4.84 -19.51
N GLN A 164 7.70 4.49 -19.82
CA GLN A 164 6.55 5.06 -19.16
C GLN A 164 6.59 4.52 -17.73
N PRO A 165 6.78 5.37 -16.71
CA PRO A 165 6.72 4.91 -15.33
C PRO A 165 5.34 4.27 -15.17
N ALA A 166 5.34 2.97 -14.85
CA ALA A 166 4.12 2.19 -14.70
C ALA A 166 3.17 2.98 -13.79
N LYS A 167 2.10 3.52 -14.39
CA LYS A 167 1.10 4.32 -13.70
C LYS A 167 0.59 3.43 -12.57
N THR A 168 0.94 3.80 -11.35
CA THR A 168 0.75 2.98 -10.17
C THR A 168 -0.74 2.67 -10.02
N THR A 169 -1.10 1.43 -10.29
CA THR A 169 -2.44 0.85 -10.12
C THR A 169 -2.78 0.70 -8.63
N GLY A 170 -2.56 1.75 -7.84
CA GLY A 170 -2.57 1.70 -6.38
C GLY A 170 -3.96 1.60 -5.77
N GLN A 171 -5.00 2.09 -6.45
CA GLN A 171 -6.31 2.27 -5.83
C GLN A 171 -7.10 0.96 -5.65
N ARG A 172 -6.83 -0.09 -6.44
CA ARG A 172 -7.56 -1.36 -6.37
C ARG A 172 -6.99 -2.37 -5.36
N SER A 173 -5.72 -2.27 -4.99
CA SER A 173 -5.12 -3.20 -4.01
C SER A 173 -5.72 -3.04 -2.61
N TRP A 174 -6.09 -1.81 -2.24
CA TRP A 174 -6.59 -1.49 -0.90
C TRP A 174 -7.92 -2.14 -0.55
N ILE A 175 -8.85 -2.26 -1.50
CA ILE A 175 -10.17 -2.86 -1.25
C ILE A 175 -10.04 -4.34 -0.87
N VAL A 176 -9.21 -5.08 -1.61
CA VAL A 176 -8.97 -6.52 -1.35
C VAL A 176 -8.27 -6.71 0.00
N MET A 177 -7.33 -5.83 0.36
CA MET A 177 -6.65 -5.85 1.65
C MET A 177 -7.63 -5.61 2.82
N ILE A 178 -8.49 -4.59 2.71
CA ILE A 178 -9.50 -4.28 3.74
C ILE A 178 -10.47 -5.46 3.91
N LEU A 179 -10.96 -6.03 2.81
CA LEU A 179 -11.85 -7.20 2.85
C LEU A 179 -11.17 -8.42 3.51
N ALA A 180 -9.88 -8.65 3.26
CA ALA A 180 -9.14 -9.73 3.90
C ALA A 180 -9.02 -9.51 5.42
N ILE A 181 -8.76 -8.27 5.85
CA ILE A 181 -8.71 -7.92 7.27
C ILE A 181 -10.08 -8.11 7.93
N ILE A 182 -11.16 -7.63 7.31
CA ILE A 182 -12.53 -7.82 7.81
C ILE A 182 -12.85 -9.31 7.92
N THR A 183 -12.53 -10.09 6.88
CA THR A 183 -12.74 -11.55 6.89
C THR A 183 -12.00 -12.21 8.05
N TRP A 184 -10.75 -11.81 8.29
CA TRP A 184 -9.96 -12.34 9.39
C TRP A 184 -10.54 -11.93 10.76
N SER A 185 -10.85 -10.65 10.96
CA SER A 185 -11.43 -10.18 12.22
C SER A 185 -12.77 -10.84 12.54
N THR A 186 -13.65 -10.95 11.56
CA THR A 186 -15.01 -11.50 11.73
C THR A 186 -15.03 -13.01 11.98
N SER A 187 -14.00 -13.72 11.51
CA SER A 187 -13.90 -15.17 11.69
C SER A 187 -13.39 -15.54 13.09
N PHE A 188 -12.49 -14.73 13.66
CA PHE A 188 -11.83 -15.04 14.93
C PHE A 188 -12.47 -14.37 16.13
N TRP A 189 -13.09 -13.19 15.96
CA TRP A 189 -13.73 -12.49 17.08
C TRP A 189 -15.20 -12.83 17.24
N PRO A 190 -15.60 -13.46 18.36
CA PRO A 190 -17.00 -13.52 18.75
C PRO A 190 -17.50 -12.10 18.99
N GLY A 191 -18.67 -11.79 18.45
CA GLY A 191 -19.36 -10.53 18.75
C GLY A 191 -18.82 -9.26 18.10
N PHE A 192 -17.92 -9.34 17.10
CA PHE A 192 -17.46 -8.15 16.36
C PHE A 192 -18.62 -7.30 15.79
N PHE A 193 -19.71 -7.97 15.37
CA PHE A 193 -20.95 -7.32 14.93
C PHE A 193 -22.12 -7.48 15.92
N ALA A 194 -21.95 -8.21 17.02
CA ALA A 194 -23.01 -8.35 18.02
C ALA A 194 -23.11 -7.10 18.90
N ASN A 195 -22.04 -6.34 19.03
CA ASN A 195 -22.09 -5.02 19.64
C ASN A 195 -22.76 -4.06 18.64
N ASN A 196 -24.07 -3.94 18.75
CA ASN A 196 -24.82 -2.82 18.19
C ASN A 196 -24.02 -1.54 18.43
N LEU A 197 -23.67 -0.83 17.34
CA LEU A 197 -23.11 0.52 17.35
C LEU A 197 -24.06 1.55 18.03
N LEU A 198 -25.21 1.08 18.54
CA LEU A 198 -26.27 1.81 19.25
C LEU A 198 -26.47 1.36 20.71
N GLY A 199 -25.44 0.80 21.36
CA GLY A 199 -25.30 0.96 22.81
C GLY A 199 -26.25 0.16 23.71
N THR A 200 -26.57 -1.08 23.39
CA THR A 200 -27.14 -2.00 24.39
C THR A 200 -26.08 -3.01 24.79
N ALA A 201 -25.61 -2.88 26.04
CA ALA A 201 -24.66 -3.79 26.66
C ALA A 201 -25.24 -5.22 26.69
N ILE A 202 -24.80 -6.05 25.75
CA ILE A 202 -25.10 -7.48 25.76
C ILE A 202 -24.10 -8.10 26.73
N GLY A 203 -24.58 -8.47 27.93
CA GLY A 203 -23.77 -9.10 28.97
C GLY A 203 -23.13 -10.40 28.49
N TRP A 204 -21.99 -10.74 29.09
CA TRP A 204 -21.17 -11.93 28.79
C TRP A 204 -21.92 -13.28 28.92
N ASN A 205 -23.15 -13.26 29.45
CA ASN A 205 -24.03 -14.42 29.61
C ASN A 205 -25.22 -14.45 28.63
N SER A 206 -25.37 -13.47 27.76
CA SER A 206 -26.29 -13.59 26.62
C SER A 206 -25.75 -14.69 25.70
N PRO A 207 -26.59 -15.53 25.08
CA PRO A 207 -26.18 -16.51 24.07
C PRO A 207 -25.60 -15.76 22.86
N THR A 208 -24.35 -15.35 23.00
CA THR A 208 -23.58 -14.65 21.99
C THR A 208 -23.30 -15.68 20.92
N VAL A 209 -23.81 -15.41 19.72
CA VAL A 209 -23.73 -16.37 18.64
C VAL A 209 -22.25 -16.65 18.36
N PRO A 210 -21.81 -17.91 18.44
CA PRO A 210 -20.38 -18.25 18.40
C PRO A 210 -19.77 -17.76 17.09
N SER A 211 -18.51 -17.29 17.14
CA SER A 211 -17.78 -16.98 15.92
C SER A 211 -17.61 -18.24 15.07
N LEU A 212 -17.36 -18.07 13.77
CA LEU A 212 -17.10 -19.21 12.88
C LEU A 212 -15.96 -20.08 13.41
N ALA A 213 -14.90 -19.47 13.95
CA ALA A 213 -13.80 -20.20 14.56
C ALA A 213 -14.23 -20.99 15.81
N GLN A 214 -15.10 -20.44 16.65
CA GLN A 214 -15.65 -21.16 17.80
C GLN A 214 -16.55 -22.32 17.38
N MET A 215 -17.38 -22.12 16.36
CA MET A 215 -18.22 -23.18 15.80
C MET A 215 -17.37 -24.33 15.24
N ILE A 216 -16.34 -24.01 14.45
CA ILE A 216 -15.43 -25.01 13.90
C ILE A 216 -14.67 -25.72 15.02
N ARG A 217 -14.22 -24.99 16.05
CA ARG A 217 -13.58 -25.57 17.22
C ARG A 217 -14.49 -26.55 17.96
N GLN A 218 -15.74 -26.17 18.21
CA GLN A 218 -16.74 -27.04 18.84
C GLN A 218 -17.05 -28.26 17.98
N GLY A 219 -17.21 -28.07 16.66
CA GLY A 219 -17.40 -29.16 15.71
C GLY A 219 -16.26 -30.17 15.71
N ILE A 220 -15.00 -29.70 15.71
CA ILE A 220 -13.82 -30.59 15.79
C ILE A 220 -13.77 -31.33 17.14
N MET A 221 -14.04 -30.64 18.26
CA MET A 221 -14.10 -31.33 19.56
C MET A 221 -15.16 -32.42 19.59
N TYR A 222 -16.32 -32.17 18.96
CA TYR A 222 -17.38 -33.17 18.86
C TYR A 222 -16.99 -34.35 17.98
N LEU A 223 -16.37 -34.11 16.83
CA LEU A 223 -15.84 -35.16 15.96
C LEU A 223 -14.78 -36.00 16.68
N ASN A 224 -13.88 -35.36 17.44
CA ASN A 224 -12.89 -36.04 18.26
C ASN A 224 -13.54 -36.93 19.32
N PHE A 225 -14.58 -36.43 19.99
CA PHE A 225 -15.29 -37.20 21.00
C PHE A 225 -16.03 -38.40 20.39
N THR A 226 -16.73 -38.20 19.28
CA THR A 226 -17.60 -39.21 18.67
C THR A 226 -16.82 -40.30 17.94
N PHE A 227 -15.76 -39.93 17.22
CA PHE A 227 -14.97 -40.86 16.41
C PHE A 227 -13.61 -41.21 17.03
N HIS A 228 -13.37 -40.80 18.28
CA HIS A 228 -12.06 -40.92 18.94
C HIS A 228 -10.89 -40.34 18.12
N LEU A 229 -11.16 -39.33 17.29
CA LEU A 229 -10.13 -38.62 16.52
C LEU A 229 -9.29 -37.75 17.46
N GLN A 230 -7.97 -37.73 17.29
CA GLN A 230 -7.05 -36.89 18.07
C GLN A 230 -6.67 -35.61 17.28
N ILE A 231 -7.63 -34.99 16.59
CA ILE A 231 -7.36 -33.80 15.77
C ILE A 231 -7.21 -32.59 16.68
N ASN A 232 -6.09 -31.88 16.63
CA ASN A 232 -5.93 -30.68 17.43
C ASN A 232 -6.93 -29.60 16.98
N PRO A 233 -7.87 -29.15 17.84
CA PRO A 233 -8.90 -28.19 17.45
C PRO A 233 -8.33 -26.82 17.06
N SER A 234 -7.11 -26.49 17.50
CA SER A 234 -6.41 -25.27 17.08
C SER A 234 -6.00 -25.29 15.60
N LEU A 235 -5.85 -26.47 14.99
CA LEU A 235 -5.43 -26.61 13.60
C LEU A 235 -6.49 -26.07 12.63
N GLY A 236 -7.77 -26.25 12.95
CA GLY A 236 -8.88 -25.65 12.21
C GLY A 236 -8.85 -24.11 12.23
N LEU A 237 -8.44 -23.50 13.35
CA LEU A 237 -8.24 -22.05 13.44
C LEU A 237 -7.08 -21.60 12.54
N TRP A 238 -5.93 -22.27 12.60
CA TRP A 238 -4.81 -21.92 11.72
C TRP A 238 -5.17 -22.04 10.23
N LEU A 239 -5.97 -23.04 9.86
CA LEU A 239 -6.46 -23.22 8.50
C LEU A 239 -7.32 -22.02 8.03
N LEU A 240 -8.23 -21.53 8.88
CA LEU A 240 -9.08 -20.36 8.57
C LEU A 240 -8.29 -19.06 8.38
N ALA A 241 -7.17 -18.90 9.09
CA ALA A 241 -6.30 -17.73 8.95
C ALA A 241 -5.44 -17.75 7.67
N LEU A 242 -5.14 -18.95 7.15
CA LEU A 242 -4.20 -19.14 6.05
C LEU A 242 -4.65 -18.40 4.77
N GLY A 243 -5.93 -18.46 4.43
CA GLY A 243 -6.50 -17.76 3.28
C GLY A 243 -6.29 -16.23 3.34
N PRO A 244 -6.85 -15.53 4.34
CA PRO A 244 -6.68 -14.08 4.51
C PRO A 244 -5.21 -13.64 4.54
N ILE A 245 -4.33 -14.39 5.21
CA ILE A 245 -2.89 -14.07 5.28
C ILE A 245 -2.25 -14.10 3.88
N ILE A 246 -2.52 -15.12 3.07
CA ILE A 246 -1.97 -15.22 1.70
C ILE A 246 -2.50 -14.07 0.82
N ILE A 247 -3.78 -13.70 0.97
CA ILE A 247 -4.37 -12.56 0.25
C ILE A 247 -3.65 -11.26 0.64
N LEU A 248 -3.41 -11.06 1.93
CA LEU A 248 -2.76 -9.88 2.47
C LEU A 248 -1.32 -9.77 1.94
N LEU A 249 -0.55 -10.86 2.00
CA LEU A 249 0.79 -10.94 1.43
C LEU A 249 0.80 -10.67 -0.08
N GLY A 250 -0.14 -11.25 -0.83
CA GLY A 250 -0.27 -11.02 -2.27
C GLY A 250 -0.62 -9.57 -2.61
N SER A 251 -1.46 -8.92 -1.80
CA SER A 251 -1.89 -7.53 -2.00
C SER A 251 -0.77 -6.50 -1.76
N LEU A 252 0.18 -6.84 -0.88
CA LEU A 252 1.34 -6.00 -0.57
C LEU A 252 2.40 -6.03 -1.68
N MET A 253 2.42 -7.07 -2.51
CA MET A 253 3.38 -7.21 -3.61
C MET A 253 2.85 -6.58 -4.90
N PRO A 254 3.50 -5.54 -5.46
CA PRO A 254 3.03 -4.87 -6.69
C PRO A 254 3.25 -5.69 -7.97
N SER A 255 3.99 -6.80 -7.87
CA SER A 255 4.36 -7.65 -8.99
C SER A 255 3.16 -8.44 -9.54
N HIS A 256 3.29 -8.91 -10.79
CA HIS A 256 2.34 -9.87 -11.36
C HIS A 256 2.22 -11.16 -10.51
N PHE A 257 3.31 -11.51 -9.82
CA PHE A 257 3.32 -12.59 -8.84
C PHE A 257 2.39 -12.32 -7.64
N GLY A 258 2.42 -11.12 -7.07
CA GLY A 258 1.53 -10.73 -5.96
C GLY A 258 0.05 -10.88 -6.29
N ARG A 259 -0.34 -10.48 -7.51
CA ARG A 259 -1.72 -10.66 -8.01
C ARG A 259 -2.12 -12.13 -8.15
N LYS A 260 -1.25 -12.97 -8.72
CA LYS A 260 -1.49 -14.43 -8.79
C LYS A 260 -1.59 -15.06 -7.41
N LEU A 261 -0.76 -14.60 -6.46
CA LEU A 261 -0.78 -15.07 -5.08
C LEU A 261 -2.09 -14.67 -4.38
N ALA A 262 -2.53 -13.43 -4.51
CA ALA A 262 -3.80 -12.95 -3.93
C ALA A 262 -5.01 -13.72 -4.48
N PHE A 263 -5.04 -13.99 -5.79
CA PHE A 263 -6.09 -14.82 -6.40
C PHE A 263 -6.11 -16.24 -5.83
N ARG A 264 -4.94 -16.88 -5.75
CA ARG A 264 -4.82 -18.23 -5.16
C ARG A 264 -5.24 -18.22 -3.68
N GLY A 265 -4.85 -17.21 -2.92
CA GLY A 265 -5.28 -17.01 -1.54
C GLY A 265 -6.80 -16.89 -1.39
N ALA A 266 -7.46 -16.15 -2.28
CA ALA A 266 -8.92 -16.02 -2.29
C ALA A 266 -9.62 -17.36 -2.58
N VAL A 267 -9.14 -18.12 -3.56
CA VAL A 267 -9.66 -19.46 -3.86
C VAL A 267 -9.46 -20.41 -2.67
N ILE A 268 -8.25 -20.43 -2.08
CA ILE A 268 -7.97 -21.24 -0.88
C ILE A 268 -8.89 -20.85 0.27
N SER A 269 -9.07 -19.56 0.52
CA SER A 269 -9.99 -19.07 1.56
C SER A 269 -11.42 -19.53 1.30
N ALA A 270 -11.91 -19.45 0.07
CA ALA A 270 -13.25 -19.94 -0.26
C ALA A 270 -13.37 -21.44 -0.01
N VAL A 271 -12.43 -22.25 -0.48
CA VAL A 271 -12.43 -23.70 -0.28
C VAL A 271 -12.40 -24.07 1.20
N ILE A 272 -11.55 -23.41 2.00
CA ILE A 272 -11.44 -23.70 3.43
C ILE A 272 -12.73 -23.33 4.17
N TYR A 273 -13.34 -22.17 3.88
CA TYR A 273 -14.53 -21.73 4.61
C TYR A 273 -15.78 -22.50 4.19
N PHE A 274 -16.02 -22.68 2.88
CA PHE A 274 -17.15 -23.47 2.40
C PHE A 274 -16.97 -24.96 2.72
N GLY A 275 -15.75 -25.50 2.57
CA GLY A 275 -15.43 -26.88 2.94
C GLY A 275 -15.58 -27.12 4.43
N GLY A 276 -15.06 -26.23 5.28
CA GLY A 276 -15.23 -26.31 6.73
C GLY A 276 -16.69 -26.27 7.16
N LEU A 277 -17.52 -25.45 6.50
CA LEU A 277 -18.97 -25.42 6.75
C LEU A 277 -19.69 -26.66 6.25
N ALA A 278 -19.33 -27.19 5.08
CA ALA A 278 -19.91 -28.42 4.57
C ALA A 278 -19.60 -29.60 5.50
N VAL A 279 -18.34 -29.73 5.93
CA VAL A 279 -17.91 -30.75 6.91
C VAL A 279 -18.66 -30.58 8.23
N LEU A 280 -18.77 -29.35 8.74
CA LEU A 280 -19.52 -29.07 9.97
C LEU A 280 -21.00 -29.45 9.82
N LYS A 281 -21.64 -29.10 8.70
CA LYS A 281 -23.05 -29.44 8.45
C LYS A 281 -23.25 -30.95 8.38
N ILE A 282 -22.39 -31.67 7.68
CA ILE A 282 -22.44 -33.15 7.59
C ILE A 282 -22.25 -33.77 8.98
N ALA A 283 -21.28 -33.29 9.75
CA ALA A 283 -21.03 -33.77 11.11
C ALA A 283 -22.24 -33.55 12.04
N LEU A 284 -22.95 -32.43 11.89
CA LEU A 284 -24.14 -32.13 12.69
C LEU A 284 -25.36 -32.91 12.25
N ASP A 285 -25.54 -33.13 10.95
CA ASP A 285 -26.63 -33.94 10.41
C ASP A 285 -26.47 -35.41 10.80
N TRP A 286 -25.23 -35.90 10.83
CA TRP A 286 -24.92 -37.22 11.38
C TRP A 286 -25.12 -37.26 12.89
N GLY A 287 -24.61 -36.25 13.62
CA GLY A 287 -24.72 -36.19 15.07
C GLY A 287 -26.17 -36.11 15.56
N SER A 288 -27.05 -35.39 14.85
CA SER A 288 -28.46 -35.23 15.24
C SER A 288 -29.24 -36.55 15.24
N HIS A 289 -28.83 -37.52 14.42
CA HIS A 289 -29.44 -38.85 14.38
C HIS A 289 -29.08 -39.70 15.61
N TYR A 290 -27.94 -39.43 16.25
CA TYR A 290 -27.43 -40.24 17.36
C TYR A 290 -27.45 -39.53 18.72
N ALA A 291 -27.49 -38.20 18.72
CA ALA A 291 -27.50 -37.38 19.91
C ALA A 291 -28.43 -36.17 19.70
N GLN A 292 -29.24 -35.85 20.72
CA GLN A 292 -30.08 -34.63 20.74
C GLN A 292 -29.21 -33.37 20.85
N LEU A 293 -28.48 -33.05 19.78
CA LEU A 293 -27.65 -31.86 19.72
C LEU A 293 -28.52 -30.62 19.49
N PRO A 294 -28.22 -29.51 20.18
CA PRO A 294 -28.88 -28.24 19.89
C PRO A 294 -28.57 -27.82 18.45
N PRO A 295 -29.54 -27.25 17.71
CA PRO A 295 -29.32 -26.78 16.36
C PRO A 295 -28.26 -25.67 16.37
N LEU A 296 -27.11 -25.91 15.74
CA LEU A 296 -26.12 -24.85 15.54
C LEU A 296 -26.56 -23.95 14.39
N ALA A 297 -27.10 -22.78 14.72
CA ALA A 297 -27.35 -21.72 13.76
C ALA A 297 -26.10 -20.85 13.60
N LEU A 298 -25.64 -20.62 12.36
CA LEU A 298 -24.55 -19.68 12.10
C LEU A 298 -24.88 -18.30 12.67
N GLY A 299 -23.92 -17.70 13.36
CA GLY A 299 -24.04 -16.32 13.80
C GLY A 299 -23.97 -15.31 12.66
N SER A 300 -24.45 -14.10 12.94
CA SER A 300 -24.33 -12.95 12.02
C SER A 300 -22.88 -12.71 11.60
N SER A 301 -21.92 -12.94 12.50
CA SER A 301 -20.48 -12.91 12.19
C SER A 301 -20.05 -13.98 11.19
N GLY A 302 -20.60 -15.20 11.29
CA GLY A 302 -20.35 -16.29 10.34
C GLY A 302 -20.88 -15.96 8.94
N TYR A 303 -22.11 -15.43 8.84
CA TYR A 303 -22.66 -14.99 7.56
C TYR A 303 -21.89 -13.81 6.97
N ALA A 304 -21.47 -12.85 7.79
CA ALA A 304 -20.65 -11.73 7.35
C ALA A 304 -19.29 -12.22 6.81
N ALA A 305 -18.63 -13.17 7.48
CA ALA A 305 -17.38 -13.76 7.01
C ALA A 305 -17.55 -14.44 5.65
N LEU A 306 -18.63 -15.22 5.46
CA LEU A 306 -18.94 -15.86 4.19
C LEU A 306 -19.18 -14.85 3.07
N PHE A 307 -19.96 -13.81 3.37
CA PHE A 307 -20.21 -12.73 2.42
C PHE A 307 -18.91 -12.03 2.00
N CYS A 308 -18.03 -11.73 2.96
CA CYS A 308 -16.72 -11.11 2.66
C CYS A 308 -15.86 -12.01 1.76
N ILE A 309 -15.90 -13.32 1.96
CA ILE A 309 -15.15 -14.28 1.13
C ILE A 309 -15.69 -14.35 -0.29
N ILE A 310 -17.02 -14.35 -0.45
CA ILE A 310 -17.65 -14.29 -1.78
C ILE A 310 -17.21 -13.01 -2.48
N LEU A 311 -17.26 -11.85 -1.79
CA LEU A 311 -16.80 -10.59 -2.35
C LEU A 311 -15.31 -10.63 -2.72
N LEU A 312 -14.44 -11.17 -1.86
CA LEU A 312 -13.01 -11.34 -2.15
C LEU A 312 -12.79 -12.16 -3.42
N LEU A 313 -13.52 -13.26 -3.57
CA LEU A 313 -13.42 -14.14 -4.74
C LEU A 313 -13.92 -13.43 -6.01
N VAL A 314 -15.04 -12.72 -5.95
CA VAL A 314 -15.57 -11.93 -7.07
C VAL A 314 -14.60 -10.83 -7.47
N PHE A 315 -14.10 -10.03 -6.53
CA PHE A 315 -13.15 -8.94 -6.82
C PHE A 315 -11.84 -9.46 -7.41
N THR A 316 -11.32 -10.58 -6.91
CA THR A 316 -10.09 -11.18 -7.45
C THR A 316 -10.30 -11.79 -8.83
N ILE A 317 -11.47 -12.39 -9.14
CA ILE A 317 -11.82 -12.85 -10.49
C ILE A 317 -11.94 -11.65 -11.45
N VAL A 318 -12.68 -10.61 -11.09
CA VAL A 318 -12.86 -9.41 -11.92
C VAL A 318 -11.51 -8.73 -12.19
N ALA A 319 -10.63 -8.68 -11.18
CA ALA A 319 -9.27 -8.17 -11.35
C ALA A 319 -8.42 -9.01 -12.31
N ARG A 320 -8.66 -10.33 -12.36
CA ARG A 320 -7.97 -11.25 -13.27
C ARG A 320 -8.49 -11.13 -14.71
N LEU A 321 -9.79 -10.97 -14.92
CA LEU A 321 -10.40 -10.89 -16.26
C LEU A 321 -10.12 -9.59 -17.01
N ARG A 322 -9.78 -8.51 -16.30
CA ARG A 322 -9.50 -7.20 -16.91
C ARG A 322 -8.09 -7.08 -17.50
N HIS A 323 -7.28 -8.12 -17.41
CA HIS A 323 -5.88 -8.16 -17.84
C HIS A 323 -5.68 -9.33 -18.78
#